data_AF-A0A9D9CN63-F1
#
_entry.id   AF-A0A9D9CN63-F1
#
_cell.length_a   1.000
_cell.length_b   1.000
_cell.length_c   1.000
_cell.angle_alpha   90.00
_cell.angle_beta   90.00
_cell.angle_gamma   90.00
#
_symmetry.space_group_name_H-M   'P 1'
#
loop_
_entity.id
_entity.type
_entity.pdbx_description
1 polymer ?
#
loop_
_entity_poly.entity_id
_entity_poly.type
_entity_poly.pdbx_seq_one_letter_code
_entity_poly.pdbx_strand_id
1 'polypeptide(L)'
;MSYLKFNQEELVNLEYSLPREVVLANGTGGYCNTTIVGCNTRKYHGLFVMPIEEFGGVNHILLSSVDETLIQHEKEFNLGIRSYGKIYEPRGHKYIVDFQFDKECTIEYRVGGMIFRKSMIFVKGKEQLLIKYTLVQAHSETYLRLKPFMAFREVHTLTQQNPEASANYGIVDNGASFKMYEGFPTLHLQLNKENDYFHNPDWYKDVVYSDEQRRGFEYKEDLFVPGVFEMPIAAGESIILSVSTAEVSTKGLKRLYDKEVKSAPSRADYDSCLRIAAKDFIVKTPKGTEILSGYSWESKGLRETLISLPGLTLFDDGDVATFDKVIKTAVKIYSNQLYNGSRQVEAALWMFWVAQQYAAFTGDAQAAWDKFKAILKKIADSFIEGGRMGVSLNKDNGMLWTKMNGVALSWMNAYGSNSLPIAERGGYQVETNALWYNALCYLIENETKYGK
;
A
#
# COMPACT_ATOMS: atom_id res chain seq x y z
N MET A 1 -5.53 6.56 24.51
CA MET A 1 -4.06 6.57 24.31
C MET A 1 -3.78 5.66 23.12
N SER A 2 -2.88 6.05 22.21
CA SER A 2 -2.52 5.22 21.06
C SER A 2 -1.77 3.97 21.51
N TYR A 3 -2.11 2.81 20.95
CA TYR A 3 -1.33 1.57 21.14
C TYR A 3 0.04 1.64 20.47
N LEU A 4 0.13 2.32 19.33
CA LEU A 4 1.37 2.49 18.56
C LEU A 4 1.99 3.84 18.90
N LYS A 5 2.81 3.86 19.96
CA LYS A 5 3.51 5.05 20.44
C LYS A 5 5.00 4.76 20.62
N PHE A 6 5.83 5.67 20.14
CA PHE A 6 7.29 5.61 20.28
C PHE A 6 7.81 6.90 20.90
N ASN A 7 8.81 6.78 21.75
CA ASN A 7 9.41 7.92 22.45
C ASN A 7 10.65 8.47 21.72
N GLN A 8 11.20 9.57 22.23
CA GLN A 8 12.38 10.21 21.65
C GLN A 8 13.59 9.28 21.51
N GLU A 9 13.94 8.50 22.55
CA GLU A 9 15.14 7.65 22.56
C GLU A 9 15.10 6.60 21.44
N GLU A 10 13.92 6.03 21.22
CA GLU A 10 13.65 5.09 20.13
C GLU A 10 13.73 5.76 18.75
N LEU A 11 13.17 6.98 18.63
CA LEU A 11 13.02 7.67 17.35
C LEU A 11 14.34 8.22 16.82
N VAL A 12 15.20 8.78 17.70
CA VAL A 12 16.51 9.31 17.30
C VAL A 12 17.50 8.22 16.93
N ASN A 13 17.30 6.98 17.38
CA ASN A 13 18.10 5.83 17.00
C ASN A 13 17.65 5.30 15.62
N LEU A 14 18.38 5.67 14.56
CA LEU A 14 18.06 5.26 13.20
C LEU A 14 18.12 3.74 12.97
N GLU A 15 18.92 2.98 13.72
CA GLU A 15 18.90 1.51 13.63
C GLU A 15 17.56 0.93 14.11
N TYR A 16 16.93 1.59 15.10
CA TYR A 16 15.62 1.23 15.60
C TYR A 16 14.50 1.77 14.71
N SER A 17 14.57 3.02 14.28
CA SER A 17 13.44 3.70 13.65
C SER A 17 13.30 3.45 12.15
N LEU A 18 14.40 3.22 11.41
CA LEU A 18 14.35 2.99 9.96
C LEU A 18 13.66 1.69 9.53
N PRO A 19 13.72 0.57 10.28
CA PRO A 19 12.96 -0.64 9.94
C PRO A 19 11.46 -0.57 10.29
N ARG A 20 11.02 0.48 11.00
CA ARG A 20 9.62 0.64 11.44
C ARG A 20 8.90 1.55 10.48
N GLU A 21 7.91 0.99 9.79
CA GLU A 21 7.18 1.65 8.73
C GLU A 21 5.72 1.90 9.11
N VAL A 22 5.15 2.94 8.53
CA VAL A 22 3.72 3.24 8.58
C VAL A 22 3.14 3.15 7.18
N VAL A 23 1.92 2.61 7.07
CA VAL A 23 1.12 2.60 5.84
C VAL A 23 -0.22 3.27 6.13
N LEU A 24 -0.60 4.23 5.29
CA LEU A 24 -1.93 4.81 5.26
C LEU A 24 -2.57 4.45 3.91
N ALA A 25 -3.42 3.42 3.88
CA ALA A 25 -4.10 3.00 2.67
C ALA A 25 -5.42 3.76 2.48
N ASN A 26 -5.74 4.11 1.23
CA ASN A 26 -6.97 4.84 0.89
C ASN A 26 -8.15 3.92 0.51
N GLY A 27 -7.92 2.62 0.36
CA GLY A 27 -8.93 1.64 -0.06
C GLY A 27 -9.23 1.59 -1.56
N THR A 28 -8.44 2.29 -2.40
CA THR A 28 -8.47 2.16 -3.87
C THR A 28 -7.22 1.48 -4.43
N GLY A 29 -6.30 1.08 -3.54
CA GLY A 29 -4.95 0.60 -3.89
C GLY A 29 -3.87 1.66 -3.68
N GLY A 30 -4.25 2.94 -3.56
CA GLY A 30 -3.34 4.03 -3.21
C GLY A 30 -2.92 4.02 -1.74
N TYR A 31 -1.73 4.54 -1.47
CA TYR A 31 -1.16 4.55 -0.13
C TYR A 31 -0.13 5.67 0.10
N CYS A 32 0.06 5.99 1.37
CA CYS A 32 1.25 6.66 1.89
C CYS A 32 2.05 5.62 2.67
N ASN A 33 3.35 5.51 2.42
CA ASN A 33 4.23 4.60 3.14
C ASN A 33 5.61 5.23 3.35
N THR A 34 6.05 5.27 4.60
CA THR A 34 7.36 5.80 5.00
C THR A 34 7.75 5.21 6.37
N THR A 35 8.93 5.56 6.88
CA THR A 35 9.35 5.16 8.22
C THR A 35 8.73 6.04 9.29
N ILE A 36 8.75 5.61 10.56
CA ILE A 36 8.24 6.42 11.69
C ILE A 36 9.01 7.73 11.92
N VAL A 37 10.12 7.94 11.21
CA VAL A 37 10.91 9.19 11.19
C VAL A 37 10.87 9.92 9.85
N GLY A 38 10.08 9.43 8.89
CA GLY A 38 9.92 10.06 7.56
C GLY A 38 11.09 9.87 6.60
N CYS A 39 12.09 9.05 6.94
CA CYS A 39 13.21 8.71 6.05
C CYS A 39 12.82 7.52 5.18
N ASN A 40 12.68 7.72 3.87
CA ASN A 40 12.39 6.63 2.95
C ASN A 40 13.61 5.70 2.82
N THR A 41 13.42 4.39 3.03
CA THR A 41 14.49 3.36 2.97
C THR A 41 14.28 2.34 1.85
N ARG A 42 13.09 2.36 1.24
CA ARG A 42 12.70 1.47 0.14
C ARG A 42 12.19 2.31 -1.03
N LYS A 43 12.40 1.84 -2.27
CA LYS A 43 11.87 2.51 -3.47
C LYS A 43 10.33 2.57 -3.53
N TYR A 44 9.66 1.82 -2.65
CA TYR A 44 8.21 1.79 -2.47
C TYR A 44 7.71 2.84 -1.47
N HIS A 45 8.60 3.50 -0.75
CA HIS A 45 8.23 4.55 0.19
C HIS A 45 7.95 5.86 -0.56
N GLY A 46 6.82 6.47 -0.23
CA GLY A 46 6.32 7.70 -0.80
C GLY A 46 5.11 8.21 -0.04
N LEU A 47 4.94 9.53 0.03
CA LEU A 47 3.76 10.12 0.65
C LEU A 47 2.49 9.95 -0.19
N PHE A 48 2.62 9.99 -1.51
CA PHE A 48 1.46 9.87 -2.40
C PHE A 48 1.75 8.88 -3.52
N VAL A 49 1.29 7.64 -3.31
CA VAL A 49 1.40 6.53 -4.24
C VAL A 49 0.01 6.11 -4.70
N MET A 50 -0.20 6.03 -6.02
CA MET A 50 -1.50 5.75 -6.61
C MET A 50 -1.40 4.74 -7.75
N PRO A 51 -2.33 3.78 -7.89
CA PRO A 51 -2.52 3.08 -9.16
C PRO A 51 -2.99 4.08 -10.22
N ILE A 52 -2.30 4.13 -11.37
CA ILE A 52 -2.64 5.03 -12.48
C ILE A 52 -3.24 4.21 -13.63
N GLU A 53 -4.46 4.53 -14.05
CA GLU A 53 -5.19 3.77 -15.07
C GLU A 53 -4.51 3.77 -16.43
N GLU A 54 -3.98 4.92 -16.84
CA GLU A 54 -3.21 5.10 -18.08
C GLU A 54 -1.99 4.18 -18.16
N PHE A 55 -1.45 3.79 -17.00
CA PHE A 55 -0.32 2.86 -16.86
C PHE A 55 -0.77 1.46 -16.39
N GLY A 56 -1.97 1.04 -16.79
CA GLY A 56 -2.47 -0.32 -16.54
C GLY A 56 -2.93 -0.57 -15.09
N GLY A 57 -3.09 0.49 -14.29
CA GLY A 57 -3.46 0.41 -12.87
C GLY A 57 -2.30 0.00 -11.96
N VAL A 58 -1.05 0.17 -12.41
CA VAL A 58 0.16 -0.06 -11.60
C VAL A 58 0.42 1.12 -10.68
N ASN A 59 0.93 0.85 -9.49
CA ASN A 59 1.25 1.87 -8.50
C ASN A 59 2.43 2.75 -8.96
N HIS A 60 2.25 4.06 -8.86
CA HIS A 60 3.25 5.07 -9.15
C HIS A 60 3.39 6.04 -7.98
N ILE A 61 4.62 6.43 -7.67
CA ILE A 61 4.93 7.44 -6.67
C ILE A 61 4.90 8.80 -7.36
N LEU A 62 3.95 9.67 -6.99
CA LEU A 62 3.93 11.05 -7.48
C LEU A 62 4.72 11.97 -6.55
N LEU A 63 4.52 11.82 -5.24
CA LEU A 63 5.19 12.59 -4.20
C LEU A 63 5.97 11.64 -3.26
N SER A 64 7.29 11.77 -3.25
CA SER A 64 8.19 10.97 -2.41
C SER A 64 8.15 11.45 -0.95
N SER A 65 8.36 12.75 -0.73
CA SER A 65 8.32 13.37 0.60
C SER A 65 8.01 14.87 0.51
N VAL A 66 7.74 15.47 1.67
CA VAL A 66 7.74 16.92 1.85
C VAL A 66 8.69 17.20 3.00
N ASP A 67 9.66 18.08 2.77
CA ASP A 67 10.51 18.61 3.83
C ASP A 67 9.88 19.85 4.43
N GLU A 68 9.74 19.83 5.74
CA GLU A 68 9.36 20.99 6.52
C GLU A 68 10.59 21.71 7.05
N THR A 69 10.60 23.04 6.95
CA THR A 69 11.58 23.91 7.59
C THR A 69 10.84 24.97 8.40
N LEU A 70 11.18 25.11 9.68
CA LEU A 70 10.71 26.21 10.52
C LEU A 70 11.73 27.34 10.48
N ILE A 71 11.27 28.58 10.33
CA ILE A 71 12.15 29.74 10.20
C ILE A 71 11.77 30.76 11.28
N GLN A 72 12.74 31.12 12.14
CA GLN A 72 12.63 32.18 13.14
C GLN A 72 13.90 33.03 13.13
N HIS A 73 13.76 34.36 13.13
CA HIS A 73 14.91 35.29 13.12
C HIS A 73 15.95 34.93 12.04
N GLU A 74 15.48 34.64 10.82
CA GLU A 74 16.30 34.22 9.66
C GLU A 74 17.08 32.90 9.85
N LYS A 75 16.85 32.16 10.93
CA LYS A 75 17.44 30.83 11.16
C LYS A 75 16.49 29.74 10.71
N GLU A 76 17.01 28.81 9.92
CA GLU A 76 16.28 27.68 9.38
C GLU A 76 16.50 26.42 10.23
N PHE A 77 15.41 25.74 10.56
CA PHE A 77 15.41 24.46 11.24
C PHE A 77 14.76 23.39 10.37
N ASN A 78 15.58 22.59 9.69
CA ASN A 78 15.13 21.54 8.78
C ASN A 78 14.66 20.29 9.53
N LEU A 79 13.41 19.89 9.32
CA LEU A 79 12.78 18.72 9.96
C LEU A 79 12.82 17.46 9.09
N GLY A 80 13.16 17.61 7.81
CA GLY A 80 13.35 16.50 6.89
C GLY A 80 14.49 15.56 7.26
N ILE A 81 14.47 14.37 6.68
CA ILE A 81 15.58 13.41 6.70
C ILE A 81 15.63 12.64 5.38
N ARG A 82 16.83 12.54 4.81
CA ARG A 82 17.15 11.63 3.69
C ARG A 82 18.48 10.94 3.93
N SER A 83 18.63 9.76 3.35
CA SER A 83 19.90 9.07 3.28
C SER A 83 20.61 9.39 1.95
N TYR A 84 21.90 9.66 2.03
CA TYR A 84 22.87 9.73 0.94
C TYR A 84 23.96 8.68 1.21
N GLY A 85 23.53 7.47 1.56
CA GLY A 85 24.40 6.35 1.93
C GLY A 85 24.79 6.41 3.41
N LYS A 86 26.02 6.84 3.70
CA LYS A 86 26.51 6.96 5.08
C LYS A 86 26.13 8.28 5.76
N ILE A 87 25.58 9.22 4.99
CA ILE A 87 25.24 10.56 5.45
C ILE A 87 23.72 10.69 5.45
N TYR A 88 23.18 11.18 6.56
CA TYR A 88 21.80 11.64 6.63
C TYR A 88 21.78 13.16 6.63
N GLU A 89 21.06 13.76 5.69
CA GLU A 89 20.90 15.21 5.57
C GLU A 89 19.56 15.55 4.90
N PRO A 90 18.76 16.50 5.41
CA PRO A 90 18.89 17.09 6.74
C PRO A 90 18.72 16.05 7.88
N ARG A 91 19.05 16.45 9.11
CA ARG A 91 19.03 15.57 10.30
C ARG A 91 17.83 15.82 11.20
N GLY A 92 16.67 16.09 10.59
CA GLY A 92 15.47 16.50 11.33
C GLY A 92 14.92 15.45 12.29
N HIS A 93 15.23 14.16 12.08
CA HIS A 93 14.94 13.08 13.04
C HIS A 93 15.44 13.36 14.46
N LYS A 94 16.51 14.14 14.62
CA LYS A 94 17.05 14.52 15.93
C LYS A 94 16.11 15.40 16.74
N TYR A 95 15.15 16.06 16.08
CA TYR A 95 14.15 16.90 16.72
C TYR A 95 12.88 16.13 17.09
N ILE A 96 12.70 14.89 16.61
CA ILE A 96 11.50 14.10 16.89
C ILE A 96 11.49 13.72 18.37
N VAL A 97 10.41 14.04 19.07
CA VAL A 97 10.21 13.70 20.48
C VAL A 97 9.13 12.65 20.71
N ASP A 98 8.21 12.50 19.74
CA ASP A 98 7.07 11.60 19.86
C ASP A 98 6.56 11.17 18.48
N PHE A 99 6.18 9.90 18.36
CA PHE A 99 5.40 9.37 17.24
C PHE A 99 4.19 8.64 17.79
N GLN A 100 3.01 8.89 17.22
CA GLN A 100 1.78 8.19 17.57
C GLN A 100 1.00 7.82 16.31
N PHE A 101 0.45 6.60 16.28
CA PHE A 101 -0.50 6.20 15.25
C PHE A 101 -1.78 5.65 15.88
N ASP A 102 -2.77 6.52 15.99
CA ASP A 102 -4.13 6.15 16.40
C ASP A 102 -5.07 6.27 15.21
N LYS A 103 -5.82 7.37 15.13
CA LYS A 103 -6.72 7.71 14.01
C LYS A 103 -5.98 8.36 12.83
N GLU A 104 -4.89 9.03 13.15
CA GLU A 104 -3.98 9.70 12.23
C GLU A 104 -2.54 9.37 12.63
N CYS A 105 -1.62 9.39 11.66
CA CYS A 105 -0.19 9.23 11.94
C CYS A 105 0.38 10.59 12.32
N THR A 106 0.94 10.71 13.52
CA THR A 106 1.42 11.98 14.09
C THR A 106 2.88 11.89 14.49
N ILE A 107 3.66 12.90 14.10
CA ILE A 107 5.05 13.11 14.50
C ILE A 107 5.14 14.46 15.19
N GLU A 108 5.70 14.50 16.40
CA GLU A 108 5.96 15.74 17.14
C GLU A 108 7.46 16.02 17.19
N TYR A 109 7.80 17.27 16.89
CA TYR A 109 9.15 17.80 16.87
C TYR A 109 9.30 18.85 17.98
N ARG A 110 10.44 18.83 18.67
CA ARG A 110 10.88 19.89 19.56
C ARG A 110 12.16 20.53 19.04
N VAL A 111 12.08 21.81 18.69
CA VAL A 111 13.19 22.57 18.11
C VAL A 111 13.37 23.86 18.90
N GLY A 112 14.43 23.95 19.70
CA GLY A 112 14.59 25.07 20.63
C GLY A 112 13.37 25.19 21.55
N GLY A 113 12.71 26.35 21.52
CA GLY A 113 11.46 26.62 22.26
C GLY A 113 10.18 26.28 21.50
N MET A 114 10.27 25.72 20.29
CA MET A 114 9.10 25.38 19.47
C MET A 114 8.68 23.92 19.67
N ILE A 115 7.37 23.69 19.70
CA ILE A 115 6.77 22.36 19.52
C ILE A 115 5.97 22.41 18.23
N PHE A 116 6.34 21.57 17.27
CA PHE A 116 5.71 21.48 15.96
C PHE A 116 5.21 20.07 15.71
N ARG A 117 4.01 19.93 15.17
CA ARG A 117 3.36 18.63 14.95
C ARG A 117 2.96 18.47 13.49
N LYS A 118 3.34 17.34 12.91
CA LYS A 118 2.91 16.87 11.60
C LYS A 118 1.96 15.69 11.78
N SER A 119 0.75 15.78 11.25
CA SER A 119 -0.22 14.70 11.23
C SER A 119 -0.64 14.37 9.80
N MET A 120 -0.81 13.09 9.48
CA MET A 120 -1.12 12.61 8.14
C MET A 120 -2.32 11.67 8.15
N ILE A 121 -3.22 11.86 7.18
CA ILE A 121 -4.36 10.98 6.92
C ILE A 121 -4.64 10.89 5.42
N PHE A 122 -4.81 9.67 4.91
CA PHE A 122 -5.22 9.43 3.53
C PHE A 122 -6.75 9.32 3.47
N VAL A 123 -7.38 10.16 2.65
CA VAL A 123 -8.85 10.22 2.54
C VAL A 123 -9.38 8.92 1.94
N LYS A 124 -10.30 8.25 2.64
CA LYS A 124 -10.82 6.94 2.18
C LYS A 124 -11.62 7.09 0.89
N GLY A 125 -11.32 6.23 -0.08
CA GLY A 125 -11.97 6.18 -1.39
C GLY A 125 -11.63 7.36 -2.31
N LYS A 126 -10.64 8.19 -1.96
CA LYS A 126 -10.21 9.33 -2.77
C LYS A 126 -8.70 9.33 -2.98
N GLU A 127 -8.28 9.90 -4.09
CA GLU A 127 -6.88 10.14 -4.42
C GLU A 127 -6.41 11.44 -3.76
N GLN A 128 -6.47 11.48 -2.42
CA GLN A 128 -6.16 12.69 -1.66
C GLN A 128 -5.51 12.34 -0.31
N LEU A 129 -4.28 12.80 -0.11
CA LEU A 129 -3.60 12.80 1.19
C LEU A 129 -3.74 14.19 1.81
N LEU A 130 -4.04 14.24 3.11
CA LEU A 130 -4.01 15.47 3.89
C LEU A 130 -2.88 15.41 4.91
N ILE A 131 -2.04 16.45 4.93
CA ILE A 131 -0.98 16.65 5.91
C ILE A 131 -1.29 17.92 6.70
N LYS A 132 -1.50 17.78 8.01
CA LYS A 132 -1.75 18.88 8.94
C LYS A 132 -0.47 19.22 9.67
N TYR A 133 -0.09 20.49 9.60
CA TYR A 133 1.02 21.09 10.32
C TYR A 133 0.46 21.99 11.42
N THR A 134 0.83 21.73 12.66
CA THR A 134 0.39 22.52 13.82
C THR A 134 1.61 23.06 14.54
N LEU A 135 1.73 24.37 14.66
CA LEU A 135 2.71 24.98 15.56
C LEU A 135 2.10 25.01 16.96
N VAL A 136 2.36 23.99 17.77
CA VAL A 136 1.74 23.82 19.09
C VAL A 136 2.20 24.90 20.06
N GLN A 137 3.49 25.21 20.05
CA GLN A 137 4.11 26.22 20.91
C GLN A 137 5.22 26.94 20.15
N ALA A 138 5.31 28.26 20.30
CA ALA A 138 6.43 29.10 19.88
C ALA A 138 6.44 30.41 20.68
N HIS A 139 7.60 31.08 20.73
CA HIS A 139 7.81 32.36 21.42
C HIS A 139 8.18 33.51 20.47
N SER A 140 8.18 33.25 19.16
CA SER A 140 8.59 34.22 18.13
C SER A 140 7.80 33.97 16.86
N GLU A 141 7.72 34.99 16.00
CA GLU A 141 7.15 34.86 14.67
C GLU A 141 7.86 33.73 13.92
N THR A 142 7.06 32.84 13.33
CA THR A 142 7.54 31.61 12.73
C THR A 142 6.97 31.50 11.33
N TYR A 143 7.86 31.23 10.37
CA TYR A 143 7.46 30.84 9.02
C TYR A 143 7.60 29.33 8.87
N LEU A 144 6.64 28.74 8.17
CA LEU A 144 6.69 27.37 7.70
C LEU A 144 7.06 27.39 6.22
N ARG A 145 8.13 26.68 5.87
CA ARG A 145 8.51 26.39 4.49
C ARG A 145 8.30 24.91 4.20
N LEU A 146 7.63 24.62 3.09
CA LEU A 146 7.37 23.27 2.61
C LEU A 146 8.06 23.05 1.27
N LYS A 147 8.93 22.03 1.20
CA LYS A 147 9.67 21.65 0.00
C LYS A 147 9.22 20.25 -0.46
N PRO A 148 8.37 20.14 -1.50
CA PRO A 148 7.92 18.84 -2.01
C PRO A 148 8.98 18.17 -2.90
N PHE A 149 9.15 16.87 -2.74
CA PHE A 149 10.04 16.02 -3.53
C PHE A 149 9.21 15.10 -4.42
N MET A 150 9.21 15.40 -5.71
CA MET A 150 8.46 14.69 -6.74
C MET A 150 9.27 13.51 -7.28
N ALA A 151 8.57 12.41 -7.56
CA ALA A 151 9.19 11.19 -8.11
C ALA A 151 8.66 10.87 -9.52
N PHE A 152 7.33 10.89 -9.70
CA PHE A 152 6.62 10.57 -10.95
C PHE A 152 7.16 9.31 -11.64
N ARG A 153 7.14 8.19 -10.92
CA ARG A 153 7.64 6.90 -11.44
C ARG A 153 6.85 5.71 -10.92
N GLU A 154 6.99 4.60 -11.61
CA GLU A 154 6.50 3.31 -11.14
C GLU A 154 7.21 2.90 -9.84
N VAL A 155 6.53 2.17 -8.94
CA VAL A 155 7.11 1.76 -7.65
C VAL A 155 8.26 0.74 -7.78
N HIS A 156 8.36 0.02 -8.91
CA HIS A 156 9.40 -0.98 -9.14
C HIS A 156 10.68 -0.42 -9.78
N THR A 157 10.66 0.81 -10.29
CA THR A 157 11.79 1.48 -10.94
C THR A 157 12.27 2.67 -10.11
N LEU A 158 13.36 3.31 -10.54
CA LEU A 158 13.91 4.55 -9.96
C LEU A 158 14.08 5.60 -11.06
N THR A 159 13.98 6.87 -10.69
CA THR A 159 14.22 8.00 -11.60
C THR A 159 15.64 8.53 -11.41
N GLN A 160 16.24 8.99 -12.51
CA GLN A 160 17.45 9.82 -12.51
C GLN A 160 17.12 11.16 -13.16
N GLN A 161 17.94 12.18 -12.89
CA GLN A 161 17.80 13.47 -13.58
C GLN A 161 17.77 13.26 -15.10
N ASN A 162 16.77 13.84 -15.75
CA ASN A 162 16.55 13.69 -17.18
C ASN A 162 15.91 14.96 -17.78
N PRO A 163 16.09 15.20 -19.09
CA PRO A 163 15.54 16.38 -19.77
C PRO A 163 14.04 16.30 -20.07
N GLU A 164 13.42 15.11 -20.01
CA GLU A 164 11.98 14.92 -20.27
C GLU A 164 11.10 15.45 -19.15
N ALA A 165 11.64 15.57 -17.93
CA ALA A 165 10.92 16.09 -16.78
C ALA A 165 10.56 17.57 -16.98
N SER A 166 9.27 17.83 -17.11
CA SER A 166 8.71 19.17 -17.15
C SER A 166 8.92 19.88 -15.82
N ALA A 167 9.61 21.01 -15.87
CA ALA A 167 9.75 21.93 -14.75
C ALA A 167 8.56 22.90 -14.61
N ASN A 168 7.60 22.88 -15.54
CA ASN A 168 6.46 23.80 -15.50
C ASN A 168 5.52 23.52 -14.31
N TYR A 169 4.83 24.56 -13.87
CA TYR A 169 3.79 24.47 -12.84
C TYR A 169 2.53 25.21 -13.28
N GLY A 170 1.38 24.79 -12.74
CA GLY A 170 0.11 25.50 -12.83
C GLY A 170 -0.20 26.24 -11.53
N ILE A 171 -0.85 27.39 -11.64
CA ILE A 171 -1.37 28.14 -10.49
C ILE A 171 -2.77 27.61 -10.17
N VAL A 172 -3.03 27.28 -8.91
CA VAL A 172 -4.34 26.83 -8.40
C VAL A 172 -4.66 27.54 -7.09
N ASP A 173 -5.91 27.42 -6.61
CA ASP A 173 -6.32 28.06 -5.35
C ASP A 173 -5.40 27.67 -4.18
N ASN A 174 -4.76 28.67 -3.56
CA ASN A 174 -3.75 28.55 -2.49
C ASN A 174 -2.73 27.42 -2.71
N GLY A 175 -2.21 27.27 -3.93
CA GLY A 175 -1.28 26.20 -4.23
C GLY A 175 -0.71 26.21 -5.64
N ALA A 176 -0.04 25.11 -5.99
CA ALA A 176 0.51 24.88 -7.32
C ALA A 176 0.25 23.44 -7.78
N SER A 177 0.21 23.25 -9.08
CA SER A 177 0.03 21.94 -9.71
C SER A 177 1.21 21.57 -10.60
N PHE A 178 1.51 20.27 -10.69
CA PHE A 178 2.71 19.75 -11.32
C PHE A 178 2.39 18.51 -12.14
N LYS A 179 3.01 18.40 -13.32
CA LYS A 179 2.98 17.20 -14.15
C LYS A 179 4.35 17.05 -14.79
N MET A 180 5.18 16.16 -14.24
CA MET A 180 6.56 16.00 -14.71
C MET A 180 6.63 15.31 -16.07
N TYR A 181 5.81 14.30 -16.32
CA TYR A 181 5.84 13.54 -17.56
C TYR A 181 4.45 13.44 -18.21
N GLU A 182 4.43 13.26 -19.52
CA GLU A 182 3.21 13.00 -20.27
C GLU A 182 2.56 11.67 -19.81
N GLY A 183 1.23 11.59 -19.86
CA GLY A 183 0.46 10.44 -19.40
C GLY A 183 0.21 10.38 -17.89
N PHE A 184 1.03 11.05 -17.06
CA PHE A 184 0.76 11.14 -15.62
C PHE A 184 -0.39 12.10 -15.30
N PRO A 185 -1.16 11.84 -14.22
CA PRO A 185 -2.11 12.80 -13.70
C PRO A 185 -1.39 14.04 -13.18
N THR A 186 -2.06 15.19 -13.23
CA THR A 186 -1.57 16.42 -12.62
C THR A 186 -1.67 16.30 -11.10
N LEU A 187 -0.55 16.49 -10.40
CA LEU A 187 -0.50 16.53 -8.94
C LEU A 187 -0.75 17.95 -8.45
N HIS A 188 -1.74 18.12 -7.59
CA HIS A 188 -2.14 19.39 -6.99
C HIS A 188 -1.68 19.43 -5.53
N LEU A 189 -0.90 20.46 -5.18
CA LEU A 189 -0.48 20.77 -3.83
C LEU A 189 -1.16 22.06 -3.38
N GLN A 190 -2.18 21.96 -2.54
CA GLN A 190 -3.03 23.09 -2.14
C GLN A 190 -3.16 23.21 -0.63
N LEU A 191 -3.09 24.44 -0.11
CA LEU A 191 -3.11 24.72 1.32
C LEU A 191 -4.39 25.45 1.73
N ASN A 192 -4.86 25.27 2.96
CA ASN A 192 -5.99 26.03 3.52
C ASN A 192 -5.61 27.45 4.02
N LYS A 193 -4.42 27.91 3.65
CA LYS A 193 -3.78 29.15 4.11
C LYS A 193 -3.13 29.82 2.90
N GLU A 194 -3.27 31.14 2.82
CA GLU A 194 -2.54 31.96 1.83
C GLU A 194 -1.04 31.76 1.99
N ASN A 195 -0.34 31.61 0.86
CA ASN A 195 1.05 31.23 0.82
C ASN A 195 1.73 31.76 -0.44
N ASP A 196 3.03 31.94 -0.35
CA ASP A 196 3.88 32.27 -1.48
C ASP A 196 4.52 30.98 -2.01
N TYR A 197 4.30 30.70 -3.30
CA TYR A 197 4.99 29.63 -4.00
C TYR A 197 6.17 30.22 -4.78
N PHE A 198 7.39 29.85 -4.37
CA PHE A 198 8.62 30.24 -5.04
C PHE A 198 9.08 29.11 -5.95
N HIS A 199 8.88 29.30 -7.26
CA HIS A 199 9.31 28.34 -8.27
C HIS A 199 10.83 28.39 -8.46
N ASN A 200 11.50 27.28 -8.14
CA ASN A 200 12.94 27.12 -8.32
C ASN A 200 13.26 25.63 -8.52
N PRO A 201 13.06 25.12 -9.75
CA PRO A 201 13.15 23.69 -10.03
C PRO A 201 14.60 23.19 -9.95
N ASP A 202 14.82 22.11 -9.20
CA ASP A 202 16.15 21.50 -9.03
C ASP A 202 16.05 19.98 -8.82
N TRP A 203 17.15 19.27 -9.06
CA TRP A 203 17.27 17.83 -8.85
C TRP A 203 18.16 17.51 -7.65
N TYR A 204 17.60 16.80 -6.69
CA TYR A 204 18.31 16.31 -5.52
C TYR A 204 18.80 14.90 -5.81
N LYS A 205 20.11 14.79 -6.02
CA LYS A 205 20.74 13.58 -6.56
C LYS A 205 21.13 12.56 -5.51
N ASP A 206 21.25 11.31 -5.93
CA ASP A 206 21.86 10.23 -5.13
C ASP A 206 21.15 9.93 -3.79
N VAL A 207 19.83 10.12 -3.72
CA VAL A 207 19.04 9.67 -2.56
C VAL A 207 19.12 8.14 -2.48
N VAL A 208 19.46 7.62 -1.29
CA VAL A 208 19.72 6.18 -1.07
C VAL A 208 18.57 5.50 -0.32
N TYR A 209 18.03 4.46 -0.94
CA TYR A 209 17.13 3.49 -0.32
C TYR A 209 17.93 2.35 0.32
N SER A 210 18.28 2.51 1.60
CA SER A 210 19.19 1.61 2.31
C SER A 210 18.73 0.14 2.36
N ASP A 211 17.43 -0.13 2.39
CA ASP A 211 16.92 -1.50 2.38
C ASP A 211 16.98 -2.14 0.98
N GLU A 212 16.74 -1.37 -0.08
CA GLU A 212 16.95 -1.85 -1.46
C GLU A 212 18.45 -2.16 -1.69
N GLN A 213 19.34 -1.31 -1.18
CA GLN A 213 20.79 -1.54 -1.22
C GLN A 213 21.16 -2.85 -0.52
N ARG A 214 20.63 -3.09 0.69
CA ARG A 214 20.84 -4.34 1.45
C ARG A 214 20.38 -5.58 0.69
N ARG A 215 19.31 -5.45 -0.09
CA ARG A 215 18.71 -6.53 -0.90
C ARG A 215 19.40 -6.73 -2.26
N GLY A 216 20.33 -5.84 -2.63
CA GLY A 216 21.05 -5.89 -3.90
C GLY A 216 20.25 -5.39 -5.11
N PHE A 217 19.18 -4.62 -4.89
CA PHE A 217 18.41 -3.96 -5.95
C PHE A 217 18.97 -2.57 -6.25
N GLU A 218 18.55 -1.96 -7.36
CA GLU A 218 18.78 -0.53 -7.60
C GLU A 218 18.22 0.30 -6.43
N TYR A 219 19.03 1.22 -5.93
CA TYR A 219 18.77 1.88 -4.65
C TYR A 219 19.08 3.37 -4.61
N LYS A 220 19.59 3.96 -5.71
CA LYS A 220 19.91 5.38 -5.81
C LYS A 220 18.92 6.08 -6.73
N GLU A 221 18.34 7.17 -6.29
CA GLU A 221 17.35 7.95 -7.04
C GLU A 221 17.68 9.44 -6.99
N ASP A 222 17.41 10.14 -8.09
CA ASP A 222 17.34 11.59 -8.12
C ASP A 222 15.86 12.00 -7.98
N LEU A 223 15.58 12.95 -7.09
CA LEU A 223 14.22 13.47 -6.86
C LEU A 223 14.12 14.92 -7.33
N PHE A 224 13.01 15.25 -7.98
CA PHE A 224 12.77 16.59 -8.51
C PHE A 224 12.05 17.46 -7.47
N VAL A 225 12.57 18.66 -7.22
CA VAL A 225 11.96 19.66 -6.34
C VAL A 225 11.56 20.84 -7.22
N PRO A 226 10.27 21.13 -7.41
CA PRO A 226 9.84 22.20 -8.31
C PRO A 226 9.98 23.61 -7.70
N GLY A 227 10.07 23.71 -6.37
CA GLY A 227 10.06 24.98 -5.65
C GLY A 227 9.70 24.78 -4.18
N VAL A 228 9.33 25.86 -3.51
CA VAL A 228 8.92 25.84 -2.10
C VAL A 228 7.68 26.68 -1.86
N PHE A 229 6.86 26.27 -0.90
CA PHE A 229 5.78 27.08 -0.35
C PHE A 229 6.25 27.71 0.96
N GLU A 230 6.01 29.01 1.16
CA GLU A 230 6.28 29.69 2.42
C GLU A 230 5.03 30.41 2.92
N MET A 231 4.80 30.34 4.23
CA MET A 231 3.73 31.08 4.87
C MET A 231 4.02 31.30 6.36
N PRO A 232 3.49 32.37 6.98
CA PRO A 232 3.52 32.51 8.44
C PRO A 232 2.62 31.47 9.10
N ILE A 233 3.04 30.98 10.27
CA ILE A 233 2.24 30.11 11.13
C ILE A 233 2.31 30.60 12.58
N ALA A 234 1.14 30.84 13.19
CA ALA A 234 1.03 31.29 14.57
C ALA A 234 1.02 30.12 15.56
N ALA A 235 1.42 30.36 16.81
CA ALA A 235 1.27 29.38 17.88
C ALA A 235 -0.23 29.04 18.07
N GLY A 236 -0.54 27.74 18.10
CA GLY A 236 -1.90 27.19 18.11
C GLY A 236 -2.54 27.05 16.72
N GLU A 237 -1.96 27.59 15.65
CA GLU A 237 -2.50 27.50 14.30
C GLU A 237 -2.25 26.10 13.69
N SER A 238 -3.17 25.67 12.82
CA SER A 238 -3.00 24.47 11.99
C SER A 238 -3.21 24.78 10.52
N ILE A 239 -2.25 24.38 9.69
CA ILE A 239 -2.26 24.49 8.23
C ILE A 239 -2.37 23.09 7.64
N ILE A 240 -3.21 22.91 6.64
CA ILE A 240 -3.44 21.63 5.98
C ILE A 240 -3.00 21.73 4.53
N LEU A 241 -2.02 20.92 4.17
CA LEU A 241 -1.65 20.64 2.79
C LEU A 241 -2.48 19.46 2.27
N SER A 242 -3.17 19.69 1.17
CA SER A 242 -3.81 18.66 0.35
C SER A 242 -2.88 18.27 -0.79
N VAL A 243 -2.63 16.98 -0.93
CA VAL A 243 -1.92 16.35 -2.05
C VAL A 243 -2.95 15.52 -2.82
N SER A 244 -3.23 15.85 -4.08
CA SER A 244 -4.37 15.28 -4.82
C SER A 244 -4.12 15.21 -6.33
N THR A 245 -4.72 14.24 -7.02
CA THR A 245 -4.73 14.18 -8.50
C THR A 245 -5.78 15.11 -9.14
N ALA A 246 -6.62 15.74 -8.31
CA ALA A 246 -7.60 16.74 -8.73
C ALA A 246 -7.49 18.01 -7.89
N GLU A 247 -7.81 19.15 -8.49
CA GLU A 247 -7.95 20.43 -7.77
C GLU A 247 -9.10 20.34 -6.75
N VAL A 248 -8.90 20.92 -5.56
CA VAL A 248 -9.85 20.90 -4.45
C VAL A 248 -10.14 22.29 -3.91
N SER A 249 -11.27 22.45 -3.23
CA SER A 249 -11.59 23.70 -2.53
C SER A 249 -10.79 23.83 -1.24
N THR A 250 -9.95 24.85 -1.14
CA THR A 250 -9.03 25.04 0.01
C THR A 250 -9.73 25.44 1.29
N LYS A 251 -10.83 26.20 1.19
CA LYS A 251 -11.68 26.61 2.33
C LYS A 251 -12.29 25.41 3.08
N GLY A 252 -12.48 24.27 2.39
CA GLY A 252 -13.09 23.07 2.96
C GLY A 252 -12.12 22.11 3.64
N LEU A 253 -10.81 22.31 3.50
CA LEU A 253 -9.80 21.32 3.89
C LEU A 253 -9.80 21.03 5.39
N LYS A 254 -9.94 22.04 6.24
CA LYS A 254 -10.03 21.84 7.70
C LYS A 254 -11.22 20.96 8.09
N ARG A 255 -12.40 21.26 7.53
CA ARG A 255 -13.61 20.47 7.78
C ARG A 255 -13.48 19.04 7.25
N LEU A 256 -12.84 18.86 6.09
CA LEU A 256 -12.57 17.54 5.54
C LEU A 256 -11.63 16.74 6.46
N TYR A 257 -10.51 17.35 6.88
CA TYR A 257 -9.56 16.74 7.79
C TYR A 257 -10.22 16.28 9.10
N ASP A 258 -10.94 17.20 9.76
CA ASP A 258 -11.63 16.93 11.02
C ASP A 258 -12.67 15.80 10.86
N LYS A 259 -13.35 15.74 9.71
CA LYS A 259 -14.28 14.66 9.36
C LYS A 259 -13.55 13.32 9.23
N GLU A 260 -12.48 13.26 8.44
CA GLU A 260 -11.75 12.01 8.19
C GLU A 260 -11.16 11.45 9.49
N VAL A 261 -10.53 12.29 10.32
CA VAL A 261 -10.01 11.89 11.63
C VAL A 261 -11.14 11.44 12.56
N LYS A 262 -12.28 12.12 12.57
CA LYS A 262 -13.42 11.70 13.39
C LYS A 262 -13.95 10.33 12.98
N SER A 263 -14.02 10.05 11.67
CA SER A 263 -14.50 8.77 11.13
C SER A 263 -13.47 7.64 11.18
N ALA A 264 -12.19 7.97 11.30
CA ALA A 264 -11.14 6.96 11.33
C ALA A 264 -11.27 6.08 12.58
N PRO A 265 -11.14 4.75 12.43
CA PRO A 265 -11.16 3.83 13.55
C PRO A 265 -9.93 4.05 14.44
N SER A 266 -10.10 3.85 15.75
CA SER A 266 -9.01 4.00 16.73
C SER A 266 -8.17 2.73 16.82
N ARG A 267 -6.85 2.89 16.86
CA ARG A 267 -5.86 1.84 17.14
C ARG A 267 -5.56 1.84 18.64
N ALA A 268 -6.54 1.38 19.41
CA ALA A 268 -6.50 1.42 20.87
C ALA A 268 -5.75 0.24 21.50
N ASP A 269 -5.63 -0.87 20.76
CA ASP A 269 -5.05 -2.14 21.22
C ASP A 269 -4.62 -3.01 20.01
N TYR A 270 -4.03 -4.17 20.29
CA TYR A 270 -3.59 -5.14 19.28
C TYR A 270 -4.74 -5.57 18.34
N ASP A 271 -5.92 -5.87 18.89
CA ASP A 271 -7.05 -6.37 18.12
C ASP A 271 -7.60 -5.31 17.15
N SER A 272 -7.75 -4.07 17.61
CA SER A 272 -8.16 -2.95 16.76
C SER A 272 -7.11 -2.67 15.67
N CYS A 273 -5.82 -2.76 15.98
CA CYS A 273 -4.77 -2.67 14.95
C CYS A 273 -4.93 -3.76 13.88
N LEU A 274 -5.17 -5.01 14.27
CA LEU A 274 -5.33 -6.13 13.35
C LEU A 274 -6.57 -5.96 12.45
N ARG A 275 -7.72 -5.61 13.03
CA ARG A 275 -8.97 -5.36 12.27
C ARG A 275 -8.85 -4.20 11.30
N ILE A 276 -8.17 -3.12 11.71
CA ILE A 276 -7.94 -1.97 10.82
C ILE A 276 -7.02 -2.36 9.67
N ALA A 277 -5.93 -3.10 9.94
CA ALA A 277 -5.03 -3.59 8.91
C ALA A 277 -5.72 -4.55 7.94
N ALA A 278 -6.59 -5.44 8.41
CA ALA A 278 -7.36 -6.36 7.57
C ALA A 278 -8.16 -5.61 6.48
N LYS A 279 -8.79 -4.49 6.86
CA LYS A 279 -9.59 -3.65 5.95
C LYS A 279 -8.77 -2.90 4.92
N ASP A 280 -7.50 -2.61 5.21
CA ASP A 280 -6.64 -1.89 4.28
C ASP A 280 -6.29 -2.74 3.04
N PHE A 281 -6.32 -4.08 3.13
CA PHE A 281 -6.08 -4.98 2.00
C PHE A 281 -7.26 -5.11 1.03
N ILE A 282 -8.48 -4.75 1.45
CA ILE A 282 -9.67 -4.81 0.59
C ILE A 282 -9.77 -3.50 -0.18
N VAL A 283 -9.56 -3.57 -1.49
CA VAL A 283 -9.47 -2.40 -2.37
C VAL A 283 -10.61 -2.37 -3.38
N LYS A 284 -11.14 -1.18 -3.65
CA LYS A 284 -12.12 -0.93 -4.71
C LYS A 284 -11.41 -0.37 -5.92
N THR A 285 -11.57 -1.05 -7.05
CA THR A 285 -10.90 -0.73 -8.31
C THR A 285 -11.93 -0.67 -9.44
N PRO A 286 -11.56 -0.17 -10.63
CA PRO A 286 -12.44 -0.23 -11.80
C PRO A 286 -12.88 -1.65 -12.16
N LYS A 287 -12.10 -2.67 -11.78
CA LYS A 287 -12.41 -4.10 -12.04
C LYS A 287 -13.37 -4.70 -11.00
N GLY A 288 -13.55 -4.06 -9.85
CA GLY A 288 -14.45 -4.50 -8.78
C GLY A 288 -13.82 -4.38 -7.40
N THR A 289 -14.20 -5.27 -6.48
CA THR A 289 -13.57 -5.34 -5.14
C THR A 289 -12.53 -6.45 -5.16
N GLU A 290 -11.29 -6.13 -4.83
CA GLU A 290 -10.15 -7.05 -4.89
C GLU A 290 -9.43 -7.08 -3.54
N ILE A 291 -8.60 -8.11 -3.33
CA ILE A 291 -7.66 -8.17 -2.21
C ILE A 291 -6.26 -7.88 -2.75
N LEU A 292 -5.59 -6.91 -2.13
CA LEU A 292 -4.16 -6.66 -2.35
C LEU A 292 -3.36 -7.65 -1.49
N SER A 293 -2.36 -8.32 -2.08
CA SER A 293 -1.58 -9.34 -1.36
C SER A 293 -0.65 -8.75 -0.29
N GLY A 294 -0.26 -7.48 -0.43
CA GLY A 294 0.67 -6.84 0.50
C GLY A 294 1.07 -5.44 0.07
N TYR A 295 1.00 -4.47 0.99
CA TYR A 295 1.69 -3.19 0.81
C TYR A 295 3.18 -3.35 1.14
N SER A 296 4.10 -2.65 0.47
CA SER A 296 3.93 -1.76 -0.69
C SER A 296 4.44 -2.40 -2.00
N TRP A 297 4.96 -3.64 -1.93
CA TRP A 297 5.63 -4.36 -3.02
C TRP A 297 4.70 -5.28 -3.83
N GLU A 298 3.71 -5.91 -3.19
CA GLU A 298 3.00 -7.05 -3.78
C GLU A 298 1.84 -6.62 -4.68
N SER A 299 1.60 -7.40 -5.74
CA SER A 299 0.44 -7.25 -6.61
C SER A 299 -0.77 -8.00 -6.05
N LYS A 300 -1.82 -8.14 -6.86
CA LYS A 300 -3.00 -8.95 -6.53
C LYS A 300 -2.81 -10.35 -7.12
N GLY A 301 -3.30 -11.37 -6.44
CA GLY A 301 -3.20 -12.76 -6.91
C GLY A 301 -4.36 -13.62 -6.43
N LEU A 302 -4.73 -14.63 -7.23
CA LEU A 302 -5.83 -15.54 -6.89
C LEU A 302 -5.55 -16.30 -5.59
N ARG A 303 -4.35 -16.86 -5.43
CA ARG A 303 -4.00 -17.66 -4.26
C ARG A 303 -4.14 -16.85 -2.98
N GLU A 304 -3.54 -15.67 -2.93
CA GLU A 304 -3.60 -14.79 -1.76
C GLU A 304 -5.02 -14.35 -1.48
N THR A 305 -5.78 -13.98 -2.54
CA THR A 305 -7.21 -13.64 -2.42
C THR A 305 -8.00 -14.80 -1.81
N LEU A 306 -7.87 -16.01 -2.36
CA LEU A 306 -8.65 -17.15 -1.92
C LEU A 306 -8.25 -17.63 -0.54
N ILE A 307 -7.01 -17.46 -0.08
CA ILE A 307 -6.57 -17.84 1.28
C ILE A 307 -7.01 -16.81 2.31
N SER A 308 -6.93 -15.51 2.02
CA SER A 308 -7.19 -14.48 3.02
C SER A 308 -8.66 -14.08 3.11
N LEU A 309 -9.44 -14.26 2.04
CA LEU A 309 -10.81 -13.74 1.93
C LEU A 309 -11.72 -14.03 3.13
N PRO A 310 -11.94 -15.29 3.58
CA PRO A 310 -12.75 -15.57 4.76
C PRO A 310 -12.25 -14.89 6.03
N GLY A 311 -10.94 -14.82 6.25
CA GLY A 311 -10.35 -14.18 7.41
C GLY A 311 -10.53 -12.66 7.39
N LEU A 312 -10.42 -12.04 6.20
CA LEU A 312 -10.57 -10.59 6.02
C LEU A 312 -12.02 -10.11 5.99
N THR A 313 -13.00 -11.00 5.85
CA THR A 313 -14.43 -10.62 5.77
C THR A 313 -15.30 -11.40 6.75
N LEU A 314 -15.44 -12.73 6.58
CA LEU A 314 -16.39 -13.53 7.34
C LEU A 314 -16.02 -13.55 8.83
N PHE A 315 -14.75 -13.81 9.13
CA PHE A 315 -14.28 -13.97 10.51
C PHE A 315 -13.67 -12.69 11.13
N ASP A 316 -13.63 -11.58 10.39
CA ASP A 316 -13.25 -10.26 10.93
C ASP A 316 -14.48 -9.53 11.48
N ASP A 317 -15.42 -9.18 10.60
CA ASP A 317 -16.61 -8.38 10.94
C ASP A 317 -17.94 -8.99 10.44
N GLY A 318 -17.89 -10.21 9.88
CA GLY A 318 -19.06 -10.88 9.34
C GLY A 318 -19.58 -10.28 8.04
N ASP A 319 -18.74 -9.55 7.28
CA ASP A 319 -19.14 -8.87 6.05
C ASP A 319 -19.27 -9.84 4.86
N VAL A 320 -20.39 -10.57 4.83
CA VAL A 320 -20.79 -11.44 3.73
C VAL A 320 -20.94 -10.65 2.42
N ALA A 321 -21.34 -9.38 2.47
CA ALA A 321 -21.56 -8.57 1.28
C ALA A 321 -20.25 -8.25 0.56
N THR A 322 -19.19 -7.93 1.32
CA THR A 322 -17.85 -7.74 0.75
C THR A 322 -17.23 -9.06 0.33
N PHE A 323 -17.43 -10.15 1.09
CA PHE A 323 -17.03 -11.49 0.67
C PHE A 323 -17.55 -11.81 -0.74
N ASP A 324 -18.84 -11.58 -0.96
CA ASP A 324 -19.52 -11.86 -2.23
C ASP A 324 -19.02 -10.99 -3.38
N LYS A 325 -18.71 -9.72 -3.10
CA LYS A 325 -18.11 -8.83 -4.11
C LYS A 325 -16.73 -9.32 -4.51
N VAL A 326 -15.87 -9.65 -3.54
CA VAL A 326 -14.51 -10.11 -3.80
C VAL A 326 -14.52 -11.43 -4.58
N ILE A 327 -15.31 -12.42 -4.16
CA ILE A 327 -15.32 -13.71 -4.86
C ILE A 327 -15.85 -13.59 -6.28
N LYS A 328 -16.87 -12.76 -6.50
CA LYS A 328 -17.39 -12.46 -7.84
C LYS A 328 -16.34 -11.81 -8.73
N THR A 329 -15.61 -10.82 -8.20
CA THR A 329 -14.52 -10.16 -8.92
C THR A 329 -13.37 -11.13 -9.20
N ALA A 330 -12.97 -11.96 -8.22
CA ALA A 330 -11.91 -12.95 -8.37
C ALA A 330 -12.24 -13.99 -9.46
N VAL A 331 -13.46 -14.54 -9.47
CA VAL A 331 -13.90 -15.49 -10.50
C VAL A 331 -13.88 -14.86 -11.89
N LYS A 332 -14.26 -13.58 -12.01
CA LYS A 332 -14.21 -12.85 -13.28
C LYS A 332 -12.76 -12.66 -13.76
N ILE A 333 -11.88 -12.14 -12.91
CA ILE A 333 -10.49 -11.79 -13.27
C ILE A 333 -9.63 -13.04 -13.50
N TYR A 334 -9.78 -14.05 -12.65
CA TYR A 334 -8.91 -15.23 -12.63
C TYR A 334 -9.56 -16.48 -13.23
N SER A 335 -10.60 -16.32 -14.06
CA SER A 335 -11.31 -17.44 -14.69
C SER A 335 -10.37 -18.42 -15.41
N ASN A 336 -9.38 -17.93 -16.15
CA ASN A 336 -8.41 -18.79 -16.83
C ASN A 336 -7.55 -19.59 -15.83
N GLN A 337 -7.07 -18.96 -14.76
CA GLN A 337 -6.28 -19.63 -13.72
C GLN A 337 -7.12 -20.67 -12.96
N LEU A 338 -8.39 -20.36 -12.71
CA LEU A 338 -9.34 -21.26 -12.05
C LEU A 338 -9.66 -22.48 -12.92
N TYR A 339 -9.90 -22.31 -14.22
CA TYR A 339 -10.46 -23.38 -15.06
C TYR A 339 -9.46 -24.06 -15.99
N ASN A 340 -8.37 -23.40 -16.38
CA ASN A 340 -7.41 -23.92 -17.37
C ASN A 340 -6.01 -24.14 -16.77
N GLY A 341 -5.78 -23.65 -15.54
CA GLY A 341 -4.52 -23.81 -14.82
C GLY A 341 -3.58 -22.60 -14.93
N SER A 342 -2.50 -22.64 -14.14
CA SER A 342 -1.47 -21.60 -14.08
C SER A 342 -0.17 -22.15 -13.49
N ARG A 343 0.84 -21.29 -13.31
CA ARG A 343 2.07 -21.64 -12.58
C ARG A 343 1.84 -21.84 -11.07
N GLN A 344 0.68 -21.49 -10.54
CA GLN A 344 0.29 -21.76 -9.15
C GLN A 344 -0.77 -22.87 -9.19
N VAL A 345 -0.33 -24.12 -9.17
CA VAL A 345 -1.21 -25.27 -9.42
C VAL A 345 -2.29 -25.36 -8.35
N GLU A 346 -1.91 -25.13 -7.09
CA GLU A 346 -2.76 -25.22 -5.92
C GLU A 346 -3.79 -24.09 -5.81
N ALA A 347 -3.56 -22.96 -6.48
CA ALA A 347 -4.36 -21.75 -6.32
C ALA A 347 -5.86 -22.00 -6.56
N ALA A 348 -6.22 -22.77 -7.60
CA ALA A 348 -7.62 -23.07 -7.91
C ALA A 348 -8.28 -23.98 -6.85
N LEU A 349 -7.49 -24.83 -6.17
CA LEU A 349 -8.01 -25.75 -5.15
C LEU A 349 -8.39 -25.02 -3.84
N TRP A 350 -7.86 -23.81 -3.60
CA TRP A 350 -8.31 -22.98 -2.49
C TRP A 350 -9.77 -22.51 -2.62
N MET A 351 -10.39 -22.61 -3.79
CA MET A 351 -11.82 -22.33 -3.96
C MET A 351 -12.71 -23.27 -3.13
N PHE A 352 -12.28 -24.52 -2.94
CA PHE A 352 -12.98 -25.50 -2.09
C PHE A 352 -12.92 -25.07 -0.62
N TRP A 353 -11.74 -24.64 -0.17
CA TRP A 353 -11.56 -24.07 1.17
C TRP A 353 -12.46 -22.84 1.38
N VAL A 354 -12.54 -21.92 0.41
CA VAL A 354 -13.44 -20.75 0.46
C VAL A 354 -14.90 -21.17 0.63
N ALA A 355 -15.37 -22.17 -0.13
CA ALA A 355 -16.74 -22.67 -0.03
C ALA A 355 -17.01 -23.31 1.35
N GLN A 356 -16.04 -24.07 1.88
CA GLN A 356 -16.12 -24.66 3.22
C GLN A 356 -16.16 -23.60 4.33
N GLN A 357 -15.33 -22.55 4.23
CA GLN A 357 -15.36 -21.45 5.20
C GLN A 357 -16.67 -20.67 5.14
N TYR A 358 -17.22 -20.46 3.95
CA TYR A 358 -18.54 -19.84 3.80
C TYR A 358 -19.64 -20.68 4.45
N ALA A 359 -19.67 -21.99 4.20
CA ALA A 359 -20.63 -22.91 4.82
C ALA A 359 -20.51 -22.93 6.35
N ALA A 360 -19.28 -22.98 6.86
CA ALA A 360 -19.02 -22.97 8.30
C ALA A 360 -19.48 -21.66 8.96
N PHE A 361 -19.24 -20.53 8.30
CA PHE A 361 -19.65 -19.21 8.80
C PHE A 361 -21.17 -19.03 8.78
N THR A 362 -21.85 -19.39 7.68
CA THR A 362 -23.30 -19.20 7.54
C THR A 362 -24.12 -20.25 8.29
N GLY A 363 -23.52 -21.39 8.63
CA GLY A 363 -24.24 -22.55 9.16
C GLY A 363 -25.17 -23.22 8.14
N ASP A 364 -25.08 -22.86 6.85
CA ASP A 364 -25.94 -23.35 5.78
C ASP A 364 -25.11 -23.99 4.66
N ALA A 365 -24.82 -25.28 4.83
CA ALA A 365 -24.03 -26.06 3.89
C ALA A 365 -24.74 -26.25 2.54
N GLN A 366 -26.08 -26.33 2.51
CA GLN A 366 -26.82 -26.50 1.27
C GLN A 366 -26.78 -25.22 0.43
N ALA A 367 -26.97 -24.04 1.04
CA ALA A 367 -26.85 -22.77 0.33
C ALA A 367 -25.41 -22.52 -0.16
N ALA A 368 -24.40 -22.88 0.64
CA ALA A 368 -23.01 -22.80 0.21
C ALA A 368 -22.73 -23.72 -0.98
N TRP A 369 -23.24 -24.96 -0.94
CA TRP A 369 -23.15 -25.90 -2.05
C TRP A 369 -23.82 -25.34 -3.31
N ASP A 370 -25.05 -24.88 -3.22
CA ASP A 370 -25.79 -24.31 -4.35
C ASP A 370 -25.09 -23.11 -4.99
N LYS A 371 -24.43 -22.29 -4.17
CA LYS A 371 -23.66 -21.13 -4.61
C LYS A 371 -22.39 -21.49 -5.37
N PHE A 372 -21.64 -22.49 -4.89
CA PHE A 372 -20.29 -22.76 -5.41
C PHE A 372 -20.19 -23.98 -6.32
N LYS A 373 -21.14 -24.92 -6.30
CA LYS A 373 -21.05 -26.23 -6.98
C LYS A 373 -20.65 -26.15 -8.45
N ALA A 374 -21.17 -25.20 -9.21
CA ALA A 374 -20.86 -25.06 -10.63
C ALA A 374 -19.37 -24.75 -10.87
N ILE A 375 -18.80 -23.86 -10.05
CA ILE A 375 -17.38 -23.48 -10.12
C ILE A 375 -16.51 -24.64 -9.63
N LEU A 376 -16.87 -25.25 -8.49
CA LEU A 376 -16.10 -26.34 -7.89
C LEU A 376 -16.01 -27.56 -8.80
N LYS A 377 -17.14 -27.99 -9.40
CA LYS A 377 -17.15 -29.09 -10.36
C LYS A 377 -16.25 -28.80 -11.55
N LYS A 378 -16.38 -27.61 -12.15
CA LYS A 378 -15.53 -27.20 -13.28
C LYS A 378 -14.03 -27.17 -12.94
N ILE A 379 -13.67 -26.75 -11.72
CA ILE A 379 -12.28 -26.82 -11.26
C ILE A 379 -11.82 -28.28 -11.18
N ALA A 380 -12.60 -29.16 -10.54
CA ALA A 380 -12.24 -30.57 -10.42
C ALA A 380 -12.13 -31.27 -11.79
N ASP A 381 -13.10 -31.04 -12.68
CA ASP A 381 -13.10 -31.61 -14.03
C ASP A 381 -11.83 -31.23 -14.78
N SER A 382 -11.38 -29.98 -14.69
CA SER A 382 -10.13 -29.56 -15.34
C SER A 382 -8.85 -30.21 -14.78
N PHE A 383 -8.87 -30.75 -13.56
CA PHE A 383 -7.76 -31.58 -13.05
C PHE A 383 -7.87 -33.03 -13.51
N ILE A 384 -9.09 -33.56 -13.66
CA ILE A 384 -9.38 -34.94 -14.06
C ILE A 384 -9.17 -35.15 -15.56
N GLU A 385 -9.73 -34.25 -16.37
CA GLU A 385 -9.67 -34.29 -17.84
C GLU A 385 -8.26 -34.01 -18.37
N GLY A 386 -7.44 -33.31 -17.57
CA GLY A 386 -6.10 -32.88 -17.95
C GLY A 386 -6.11 -31.55 -18.72
N GLY A 387 -4.95 -31.15 -19.25
CA GLY A 387 -4.79 -29.87 -19.99
C GLY A 387 -4.29 -28.69 -19.13
N ARG A 388 -4.19 -28.87 -17.82
CA ARG A 388 -3.49 -27.92 -16.93
C ARG A 388 -1.98 -28.00 -17.13
N MET A 389 -1.35 -26.84 -17.28
CA MET A 389 0.09 -26.70 -17.50
C MET A 389 0.92 -27.44 -16.43
N GLY A 390 1.66 -28.46 -16.86
CA GLY A 390 2.59 -29.20 -16.00
C GLY A 390 1.92 -30.04 -14.91
N VAL A 391 0.64 -30.38 -15.06
CA VAL A 391 -0.13 -31.19 -14.10
C VAL A 391 -0.75 -32.39 -14.80
N SER A 392 -0.66 -33.56 -14.17
CA SER A 392 -1.32 -34.78 -14.62
C SER A 392 -1.87 -35.57 -13.43
N LEU A 393 -3.10 -36.08 -13.56
CA LEU A 393 -3.68 -37.02 -12.61
C LEU A 393 -3.11 -38.42 -12.87
N ASN A 394 -2.48 -39.02 -11.86
CA ASN A 394 -2.15 -40.44 -11.89
C ASN A 394 -3.41 -41.25 -11.57
N LYS A 395 -3.85 -42.07 -12.52
CA LYS A 395 -5.07 -42.87 -12.41
C LYS A 395 -4.97 -44.06 -11.47
N ASP A 396 -3.75 -44.54 -11.19
CA ASP A 396 -3.54 -45.72 -10.33
C ASP A 396 -3.66 -45.37 -8.84
N ASN A 397 -3.23 -44.16 -8.44
CA ASN A 397 -3.25 -43.72 -7.05
C ASN A 397 -4.14 -42.49 -6.78
N GLY A 398 -4.74 -41.89 -7.83
CA GLY A 398 -5.61 -40.72 -7.72
C GLY A 398 -4.90 -39.40 -7.39
N MET A 399 -3.57 -39.38 -7.41
CA MET A 399 -2.75 -38.23 -7.01
C MET A 399 -2.39 -37.33 -8.20
N LEU A 400 -2.27 -36.03 -7.95
CA LEU A 400 -1.78 -35.04 -8.90
C LEU A 400 -0.25 -35.04 -8.91
N TRP A 401 0.33 -35.36 -10.06
CA TRP A 401 1.74 -35.18 -10.35
C TRP A 401 1.96 -33.82 -11.02
N THR A 402 2.87 -33.01 -10.51
CA THR A 402 3.17 -31.68 -11.04
C THR A 402 4.64 -31.55 -11.44
N LYS A 403 4.94 -31.27 -12.70
CA LYS A 403 6.32 -31.03 -13.16
C LYS A 403 6.33 -30.27 -14.49
N MET A 404 7.19 -29.26 -14.57
CA MET A 404 7.57 -28.61 -15.81
C MET A 404 8.98 -28.03 -15.64
N ASN A 405 9.92 -28.49 -16.46
CA ASN A 405 11.32 -28.09 -16.35
C ASN A 405 11.46 -26.57 -16.47
N GLY A 406 12.19 -25.96 -15.54
CA GLY A 406 12.43 -24.52 -15.52
C GLY A 406 11.23 -23.68 -15.07
N VAL A 407 10.18 -24.30 -14.52
CA VAL A 407 8.99 -23.60 -14.04
C VAL A 407 8.69 -23.97 -12.59
N ALA A 408 8.64 -22.96 -11.71
CA ALA A 408 8.18 -23.14 -10.34
C ALA A 408 6.64 -23.24 -10.30
N LEU A 409 6.12 -24.46 -10.14
CA LEU A 409 4.69 -24.79 -10.18
C LEU A 409 3.97 -24.78 -8.81
N SER A 410 4.65 -24.40 -7.74
CA SER A 410 4.12 -24.44 -6.37
C SER A 410 4.08 -23.07 -5.74
N TRP A 411 3.53 -22.99 -4.53
CA TRP A 411 3.51 -21.76 -3.74
C TRP A 411 4.91 -21.14 -3.52
N MET A 412 5.98 -21.97 -3.51
CA MET A 412 7.38 -21.54 -3.51
C MET A 412 7.82 -21.23 -4.94
N ASN A 413 7.43 -20.06 -5.46
CA ASN A 413 7.54 -19.69 -6.87
C ASN A 413 8.56 -18.59 -7.18
N ALA A 414 9.61 -18.45 -6.37
CA ALA A 414 10.65 -17.46 -6.58
C ALA A 414 11.60 -17.85 -7.74
N TYR A 415 12.05 -16.85 -8.49
CA TYR A 415 13.02 -16.98 -9.58
C TYR A 415 14.29 -16.19 -9.27
N GLY A 416 15.44 -16.72 -9.68
CA GLY A 416 16.72 -16.02 -9.60
C GLY A 416 16.88 -15.00 -10.73
N SER A 417 17.95 -14.20 -10.66
CA SER A 417 18.30 -13.20 -11.69
C SER A 417 18.55 -13.82 -13.08
N ASN A 418 18.93 -15.10 -13.14
CA ASN A 418 19.07 -15.88 -14.36
C ASN A 418 17.74 -16.42 -14.92
N SER A 419 16.60 -16.02 -14.34
CA SER A 419 15.26 -16.51 -14.70
C SER A 419 15.05 -18.02 -14.50
N LEU A 420 15.89 -18.66 -13.68
CA LEU A 420 15.67 -20.04 -13.25
C LEU A 420 14.90 -20.08 -11.93
N PRO A 421 14.01 -21.08 -11.75
CA PRO A 421 13.30 -21.26 -10.49
C PRO A 421 14.29 -21.55 -9.36
N ILE A 422 14.13 -20.86 -8.22
CA ILE A 422 14.92 -21.15 -7.01
C ILE A 422 14.50 -22.51 -6.42
N ALA A 423 13.20 -22.82 -6.49
CA ALA A 423 12.64 -24.08 -6.01
C ALA A 423 11.74 -24.73 -7.07
N GLU A 424 12.28 -25.69 -7.81
CA GLU A 424 11.51 -26.53 -8.73
C GLU A 424 10.99 -27.77 -7.98
N ARG A 425 9.83 -27.63 -7.31
CA ARG A 425 9.20 -28.71 -6.52
C ARG A 425 8.43 -29.69 -7.40
N GLY A 426 9.11 -30.45 -8.26
CA GLY A 426 8.47 -31.45 -9.13
C GLY A 426 7.99 -32.70 -8.37
N GLY A 427 6.91 -33.31 -8.84
CA GLY A 427 6.38 -34.59 -8.37
C GLY A 427 5.03 -34.48 -7.66
N TYR A 428 4.81 -35.35 -6.67
CA TYR A 428 3.61 -35.31 -5.82
C TYR A 428 3.79 -34.27 -4.71
N GLN A 429 3.51 -33.00 -5.02
CA GLN A 429 3.54 -31.93 -4.04
C GLN A 429 2.51 -32.17 -2.93
N VAL A 430 2.94 -32.07 -1.68
CA VAL A 430 2.12 -32.41 -0.50
C VAL A 430 0.90 -31.50 -0.40
N GLU A 431 1.08 -30.18 -0.51
CA GLU A 431 -0.01 -29.21 -0.30
C GLU A 431 -1.05 -29.32 -1.42
N THR A 432 -0.57 -29.46 -2.66
CA THR A 432 -1.42 -29.65 -3.84
C THR A 432 -2.28 -30.91 -3.72
N ASN A 433 -1.68 -32.04 -3.31
CA ASN A 433 -2.42 -33.29 -3.15
C ASN A 433 -3.34 -33.31 -1.93
N ALA A 434 -2.97 -32.64 -0.83
CA ALA A 434 -3.84 -32.48 0.33
C ALA A 434 -5.08 -31.64 -0.02
N LEU A 435 -4.90 -30.54 -0.74
CA LEU A 435 -6.00 -29.71 -1.24
C LEU A 435 -6.87 -30.46 -2.26
N TRP A 436 -6.26 -31.28 -3.12
CA TRP A 436 -6.97 -32.12 -4.07
C TRP A 436 -7.84 -33.18 -3.38
N TYR A 437 -7.27 -33.88 -2.40
CA TYR A 437 -8.01 -34.84 -1.59
C TYR A 437 -9.19 -34.17 -0.86
N ASN A 438 -8.96 -33.02 -0.22
CA ASN A 438 -10.02 -32.23 0.41
C ASN A 438 -11.12 -31.84 -0.59
N ALA A 439 -10.74 -31.40 -1.80
CA ALA A 439 -11.68 -31.03 -2.85
C ALA A 439 -12.58 -32.21 -3.25
N LEU A 440 -11.99 -33.40 -3.46
CA LEU A 440 -12.73 -34.61 -3.79
C LEU A 440 -13.68 -35.04 -2.66
N CYS A 441 -13.22 -35.04 -1.41
CA CYS A 441 -14.06 -35.36 -0.27
C CYS A 441 -15.25 -34.40 -0.17
N TYR A 442 -15.01 -33.10 -0.30
CA TYR A 442 -16.06 -32.09 -0.24
C TYR A 442 -17.09 -32.27 -1.37
N LEU A 443 -16.64 -32.55 -2.60
CA LEU A 443 -17.54 -32.81 -3.73
C LEU A 443 -18.39 -34.05 -3.50
N ILE A 444 -17.78 -35.18 -3.13
CA ILE A 444 -18.49 -36.45 -2.92
C ILE A 444 -19.53 -36.31 -1.80
N GLU A 445 -19.15 -35.70 -0.68
CA GLU A 445 -20.06 -35.51 0.45
C GLU A 445 -21.27 -34.65 0.08
N ASN A 446 -21.04 -33.51 -0.57
CA ASN A 446 -22.12 -32.59 -0.92
C ASN A 446 -22.97 -33.10 -2.09
N GLU A 447 -22.38 -33.79 -3.07
CA GLU A 447 -23.16 -34.42 -4.15
C GLU A 447 -24.04 -35.54 -3.58
N THR A 448 -23.55 -36.32 -2.61
CA THR A 448 -24.35 -37.37 -1.97
C THR A 448 -25.50 -36.78 -1.14
N LYS A 449 -25.27 -35.67 -0.42
CA LYS A 449 -26.27 -35.06 0.46
C LYS A 449 -27.27 -34.16 -0.27
N TYR A 450 -26.81 -33.42 -1.26
CA TYR A 450 -27.54 -32.31 -1.89
C TYR A 450 -27.57 -32.38 -3.42
N GLY A 451 -26.91 -33.37 -4.02
CA GLY A 451 -27.05 -33.66 -5.45
C GLY A 451 -28.51 -33.98 -5.78
N LYS A 452 -28.97 -33.50 -6.92
CA LYS A 452 -30.31 -33.78 -7.44
C LYS A 452 -30.25 -34.84 -8.51
#